data_AF-A0A953URJ7-F1
#
_entry.id   AF-A0A953URJ7-F1
#
_cell.length_a   1.000
_cell.length_b   1.000
_cell.length_c   1.000
_cell.angle_alpha   90.00
_cell.angle_beta   90.00
_cell.angle_gamma   90.00
#
_symmetry.space_group_name_H-M   'P 1'
#
loop_
_entity.id
_entity.type
_entity.pdbx_description
1 polymer ?
#
loop_
_entity_poly.entity_id
_entity_poly.type
_entity_poly.pdbx_seq_one_letter_code
_entity_poly.pdbx_strand_id
1 'polypeptide(L)'
;MSDQWLEVIPEHLRDAARTAVSSAFGSTLITSLQPVAGGASGALTYRVEVDSRPYLLRIETRRSPLRNPHQYACMRIAAEAGIAPPMRYADDATGVAIIDYIVQRPLQQYPGGPGGLATAIGKLAANLQAAAPFPVLGDYRVFLDRMLGYVRRSCAPGLLDRHVEGFERIRQAYPWDAAGHVSSHNDPNPGNILFDGERLWMIDWETAYRNDPLTDMAILTQNHAATPELEDVLLQAWLGRPADRALRARLVLMRQMTRLYYAGLVLASSVGAAAPVTDLDAPTPPEFRAMIAGGQLKMGTPEAMLVLGKMFLAGYLEGLDAPGFQEALAIAPLS
;
A
#
# COMPACT_ATOMS: atom_id res chain seq x y z
N MET A 1 15.94 29.08 -20.50
CA MET A 1 16.20 28.37 -19.22
C MET A 1 17.31 27.37 -19.50
N SER A 2 18.31 27.26 -18.64
CA SER A 2 19.31 26.19 -18.78
C SER A 2 18.62 24.88 -18.45
N ASP A 3 18.44 24.02 -19.45
CA ASP A 3 17.83 22.71 -19.30
C ASP A 3 18.75 21.67 -18.66
N GLN A 4 19.87 22.11 -18.07
CA GLN A 4 20.85 21.25 -17.39
C GLN A 4 20.23 20.34 -16.33
N TRP A 5 19.13 20.75 -15.70
CA TRP A 5 18.42 19.91 -14.73
C TRP A 5 17.83 18.61 -15.34
N LEU A 6 17.59 18.57 -16.66
CA LEU A 6 17.08 17.38 -17.36
C LEU A 6 18.16 16.32 -17.57
N GLU A 7 19.45 16.64 -17.38
CA GLU A 7 20.55 15.71 -17.68
C GLU A 7 20.47 14.43 -16.84
N VAL A 8 19.94 14.51 -15.62
CA VAL A 8 19.75 13.36 -14.71
C VAL A 8 18.49 12.53 -15.03
N ILE A 9 17.67 12.97 -15.98
CA ILE A 9 16.50 12.25 -16.48
C ILE A 9 16.88 11.54 -17.79
N PRO A 10 16.51 10.26 -17.99
CA PRO A 10 16.74 9.54 -19.24
C PRO A 10 16.20 10.32 -20.45
N GLU A 11 16.98 10.36 -21.53
CA GLU A 11 16.72 11.24 -22.69
C GLU A 11 15.28 11.12 -23.23
N HIS A 12 14.78 9.90 -23.40
CA HIS A 12 13.42 9.61 -23.88
C HIS A 12 12.28 10.08 -22.95
N LEU A 13 12.59 10.48 -21.71
CA LEU A 13 11.61 10.98 -20.72
C LEU A 13 11.69 12.50 -20.51
N ARG A 14 12.70 13.17 -21.09
CA ARG A 14 12.97 14.59 -20.82
C ARG A 14 11.86 15.51 -21.31
N ASP A 15 11.25 15.21 -22.45
CA ASP A 15 10.16 16.04 -23.00
C ASP A 15 8.90 15.98 -22.14
N ALA A 16 8.57 14.80 -21.60
CA ALA A 16 7.46 14.62 -20.68
C ALA A 16 7.73 15.37 -19.36
N ALA A 17 8.94 15.25 -18.80
CA ALA A 17 9.34 15.97 -17.60
C ALA A 17 9.29 17.50 -17.79
N ARG A 18 9.81 17.99 -18.92
CA ARG A 18 9.75 19.41 -19.29
C ARG A 18 8.32 19.91 -19.37
N THR A 19 7.46 19.18 -20.09
CA THR A 19 6.05 19.54 -20.26
C THR A 19 5.34 19.61 -18.91
N ALA A 20 5.59 18.64 -18.03
CA ALA A 20 5.02 18.61 -16.70
C ALA A 20 5.44 19.82 -15.86
N VAL A 21 6.74 20.15 -15.81
CA VAL A 21 7.24 21.31 -15.07
C VAL A 21 6.67 22.61 -15.65
N SER A 22 6.75 22.81 -16.96
CA SER A 22 6.23 24.03 -17.58
C SER A 22 4.72 24.19 -17.39
N SER A 23 3.97 23.09 -17.34
CA SER A 23 2.53 23.12 -17.04
C SER A 23 2.25 23.42 -15.58
N ALA A 24 3.04 22.86 -14.65
CA ALA A 24 2.88 23.05 -13.22
C ALA A 24 3.29 24.45 -12.74
N PHE A 25 4.36 25.00 -13.32
CA PHE A 25 5.07 26.17 -12.80
C PHE A 25 5.31 27.27 -13.84
N GLY A 26 4.87 27.11 -15.08
CA GLY A 26 5.08 28.11 -16.13
C GLY A 26 6.57 28.31 -16.45
N SER A 27 7.02 29.56 -16.38
CA SER A 27 8.41 29.96 -16.66
C SER A 27 9.31 30.00 -15.42
N THR A 28 8.84 29.51 -14.27
CA THR A 28 9.59 29.54 -13.02
C THR A 28 10.89 28.74 -13.10
N LEU A 29 11.94 29.27 -12.48
CA LEU A 29 13.26 28.67 -12.51
C LEU A 29 13.33 27.42 -11.60
N ILE A 30 13.70 26.28 -12.20
CA ILE A 30 14.14 25.12 -11.44
C ILE A 30 15.58 25.35 -11.01
N THR A 31 15.83 25.31 -9.71
CA THR A 31 17.17 25.55 -9.15
C THR A 31 17.94 24.25 -8.95
N SER A 32 17.26 23.14 -8.71
CA SER A 32 17.91 21.82 -8.65
C SER A 32 16.91 20.67 -8.88
N LEU A 33 17.44 19.53 -9.31
CA LEU A 33 16.71 18.27 -9.41
C LEU A 33 17.61 17.13 -8.92
N GLN A 34 17.15 16.38 -7.92
CA GLN A 34 17.93 15.33 -7.26
C GLN A 34 17.14 14.02 -7.21
N PRO A 35 17.73 12.87 -7.57
CA PRO A 35 17.07 11.58 -7.41
C PRO A 35 16.69 11.33 -5.95
N VAL A 36 15.48 10.83 -5.72
CA VAL A 36 15.05 10.35 -4.41
C VAL A 36 15.24 8.84 -4.41
N ALA A 37 16.05 8.34 -3.48
CA ALA A 37 16.23 6.90 -3.33
C ALA A 37 15.03 6.30 -2.59
N GLY A 38 14.36 5.31 -3.20
CA GLY A 38 13.27 4.56 -2.56
C GLY A 38 12.08 4.30 -3.48
N GLY A 39 11.23 3.35 -3.08
CA GLY A 39 10.03 2.92 -3.82
C GLY A 39 10.21 1.60 -4.57
N ALA A 40 9.24 0.69 -4.45
CA ALA A 40 9.24 -0.60 -5.15
C ALA A 40 8.56 -0.55 -6.53
N SER A 41 7.94 0.58 -6.88
CA SER A 41 7.12 0.75 -8.09
C SER A 41 7.90 0.84 -9.40
N GLY A 42 9.23 1.01 -9.33
CA GLY A 42 10.08 1.18 -10.51
C GLY A 42 9.92 2.54 -11.21
N ALA A 43 9.11 3.45 -10.66
CA ALA A 43 9.07 4.84 -11.10
C ALA A 43 10.36 5.58 -10.73
N LEU A 44 10.79 6.51 -11.58
CA LEU A 44 11.85 7.45 -11.23
C LEU A 44 11.23 8.58 -10.42
N THR A 45 11.81 8.86 -9.26
CA THR A 45 11.38 9.92 -8.36
C THR A 45 12.52 10.92 -8.19
N TYR A 46 12.18 12.19 -8.30
CA TYR A 46 13.11 13.30 -8.18
C TYR A 46 12.54 14.38 -7.28
N ARG A 47 13.35 14.88 -6.37
CA ARG A 47 13.07 16.11 -5.64
C ARG A 47 13.45 17.28 -6.54
N VAL A 48 12.50 18.17 -6.81
CA VAL A 48 12.66 19.35 -7.66
C VAL A 48 12.51 20.59 -6.78
N GLU A 49 13.48 21.50 -6.84
CA GLU A 49 13.40 22.78 -6.15
C GLU A 49 12.92 23.86 -7.13
N VAL A 50 11.77 24.46 -6.82
CA VAL A 50 11.14 25.52 -7.61
C VAL A 50 10.82 26.68 -6.67
N ASP A 51 11.41 27.86 -6.91
CA ASP A 51 11.33 29.04 -6.03
C ASP A 51 11.60 28.71 -4.55
N SER A 52 12.66 27.93 -4.30
CA SER A 52 13.08 27.48 -2.95
C SER A 52 12.03 26.64 -2.20
N ARG A 53 11.09 26.02 -2.94
CA ARG A 53 10.13 25.05 -2.41
C ARG A 53 10.36 23.67 -3.04
N PRO A 54 10.35 22.60 -2.23
CA PRO A 54 10.55 21.24 -2.75
C PRO A 54 9.25 20.64 -3.29
N TYR A 55 9.37 19.96 -4.42
CA TYR A 55 8.31 19.15 -5.04
C TYR A 55 8.87 17.77 -5.38
N LEU A 56 8.00 16.79 -5.52
CA LEU A 56 8.34 15.46 -6.00
C LEU A 56 7.85 15.30 -7.45
N LEU A 57 8.78 15.14 -8.39
CA LEU A 57 8.51 14.70 -9.75
C LEU A 57 8.61 13.17 -9.79
N ARG A 58 7.52 12.51 -10.15
CA ARG A 58 7.44 11.05 -10.36
C ARG A 58 7.19 10.76 -11.84
N ILE A 59 8.00 9.88 -12.41
CA ILE A 59 7.90 9.44 -13.82
C ILE A 59 7.86 7.91 -13.85
N GLU A 60 6.75 7.35 -14.33
CA GLU A 60 6.63 5.91 -14.56
C GLU A 60 7.55 5.47 -15.70
N THR A 61 8.50 4.56 -15.43
CA THR A 61 9.42 4.05 -16.47
C THR A 61 8.89 2.78 -17.15
N ARG A 62 8.04 2.03 -16.46
CA ARG A 62 7.45 0.78 -16.92
C ARG A 62 6.02 0.70 -16.41
N ARG A 63 5.08 0.40 -17.30
CA ARG A 63 3.68 0.17 -16.93
C ARG A 63 3.38 -1.30 -16.96
N SER A 64 3.20 -1.89 -15.78
CA SER A 64 2.72 -3.27 -15.65
C SER A 64 1.25 -3.36 -16.07
N PRO A 65 0.81 -4.46 -16.71
CA PRO A 65 -0.62 -4.73 -16.89
C PRO A 65 -1.40 -4.84 -15.57
N LEU A 66 -0.72 -5.04 -14.45
CA LEU A 66 -1.31 -5.05 -13.10
C LEU A 66 -1.45 -3.65 -12.49
N ARG A 67 -0.95 -2.61 -13.17
CA ARG A 67 -1.09 -1.21 -12.75
C ARG A 67 -2.57 -0.84 -12.71
N ASN A 68 -3.00 -0.17 -11.64
CA ASN A 68 -4.30 0.48 -11.65
C ASN A 68 -4.29 1.67 -12.65
N PRO A 69 -5.12 1.65 -13.71
CA PRO A 69 -5.22 2.76 -14.65
C PRO A 69 -5.78 4.04 -14.00
N HIS A 70 -6.40 3.94 -12.83
CA HIS A 70 -7.07 5.05 -12.16
C HIS A 70 -6.25 5.69 -11.04
N GLN A 71 -4.99 5.30 -10.84
CA GLN A 71 -4.17 5.77 -9.71
C GLN A 71 -4.12 7.31 -9.58
N TYR A 72 -3.99 8.04 -10.69
CA TYR A 72 -3.93 9.50 -10.67
C TYR A 72 -5.29 10.14 -10.34
N ALA A 73 -6.39 9.50 -10.72
CA ALA A 73 -7.73 9.95 -10.32
C ALA A 73 -7.93 9.76 -8.80
N CYS A 74 -7.51 8.61 -8.26
CA CYS A 74 -7.52 8.36 -6.82
C CYS A 74 -6.65 9.35 -6.05
N MET A 75 -5.41 9.57 -6.51
CA MET A 75 -4.48 10.53 -5.91
C MET A 75 -5.05 11.95 -5.91
N ARG A 76 -5.68 12.38 -7.01
CA ARG A 76 -6.33 13.70 -7.09
C ARG A 76 -7.45 13.86 -6.06
N ILE A 77 -8.34 12.88 -5.97
CA ILE A 77 -9.43 12.89 -4.99
C ILE A 77 -8.88 12.94 -3.55
N ALA A 78 -7.85 12.15 -3.26
CA ALA A 78 -7.21 12.14 -1.95
C ALA A 78 -6.50 13.47 -1.63
N ALA A 79 -5.90 14.12 -2.63
CA ALA A 79 -5.26 15.43 -2.47
C ALA A 79 -6.30 16.54 -2.23
N GLU A 80 -7.42 16.53 -2.97
CA GLU A 80 -8.56 17.43 -2.77
C GLU A 80 -9.18 17.27 -1.36
N ALA A 81 -9.16 16.05 -0.81
CA ALA A 81 -9.58 15.76 0.55
C ALA A 81 -8.53 16.07 1.63
N GLY A 82 -7.33 16.54 1.25
CA GLY A 82 -6.25 16.88 2.18
C GLY A 82 -5.56 15.68 2.83
N ILE A 83 -5.66 14.50 2.22
CA ILE A 83 -5.09 13.22 2.69
C ILE A 83 -3.78 12.90 1.96
N ALA A 84 -3.71 13.20 0.67
CA ALA A 84 -2.50 13.12 -0.13
C ALA A 84 -1.84 14.49 -0.27
N PRO A 85 -0.52 14.56 -0.51
CA PRO A 85 0.14 15.82 -0.85
C PRO A 85 -0.53 16.50 -2.06
N PRO A 86 -0.67 17.84 -2.06
CA PRO A 86 -1.26 18.56 -3.17
C PRO A 86 -0.61 18.21 -4.52
N MET A 87 -1.46 17.96 -5.51
CA MET A 87 -1.02 17.62 -6.86
C MET A 87 -0.90 18.89 -7.71
N ARG A 88 0.29 19.17 -8.22
CA ARG A 88 0.58 20.32 -9.09
C ARG A 88 0.40 19.98 -10.57
N TYR A 89 0.68 18.73 -10.92
CA TYR A 89 0.49 18.20 -12.26
C TYR A 89 0.28 16.69 -12.17
N ALA A 90 -0.57 16.16 -13.04
CA ALA A 90 -0.58 14.74 -13.36
C ALA A 90 -1.07 14.54 -14.79
N ASP A 91 -0.38 13.66 -15.50
CA ASP A 91 -0.79 13.20 -16.81
C ASP A 91 -0.63 11.68 -16.86
N ASP A 92 -1.77 10.99 -16.94
CA ASP A 92 -1.83 9.54 -17.02
C ASP A 92 -1.29 9.01 -18.35
N ALA A 93 -1.44 9.77 -19.45
CA ALA A 93 -0.96 9.34 -20.76
C ALA A 93 0.57 9.24 -20.77
N THR A 94 1.26 10.21 -20.18
CA THR A 94 2.74 10.20 -20.08
C THR A 94 3.27 9.58 -18.80
N GLY A 95 2.43 9.37 -17.78
CA GLY A 95 2.82 8.70 -16.54
C GLY A 95 3.69 9.60 -15.66
N VAL A 96 3.42 10.90 -15.72
CA VAL A 96 4.18 11.93 -15.01
C VAL A 96 3.28 12.61 -14.01
N ALA A 97 3.74 12.78 -12.78
CA ALA A 97 3.10 13.61 -11.78
C ALA A 97 4.09 14.48 -11.03
N ILE A 98 3.62 15.65 -10.63
CA ILE A 98 4.33 16.57 -9.73
C ILE A 98 3.42 16.81 -8.53
N ILE A 99 3.91 16.48 -7.34
CA ILE A 99 3.22 16.69 -6.07
C ILE A 99 4.09 17.51 -5.12
N ASP A 100 3.48 18.11 -4.10
CA ASP A 100 4.23 18.74 -3.02
C ASP A 100 5.12 17.70 -2.32
N TYR A 101 6.36 18.09 -2.03
CA TYR A 101 7.30 17.21 -1.32
C TYR A 101 7.06 17.29 0.19
N ILE A 102 6.89 16.13 0.84
CA ILE A 102 6.72 16.06 2.28
C ILE A 102 8.08 15.88 2.96
N VAL A 103 8.48 16.86 3.77
CA VAL A 103 9.66 16.75 4.62
C VAL A 103 9.32 15.87 5.82
N GLN A 104 9.67 14.60 5.73
CA GLN A 104 9.28 13.60 6.72
C GLN A 104 10.01 13.77 8.06
N ARG A 105 9.26 13.64 9.16
CA ARG A 105 9.76 13.40 10.51
C ARG A 105 9.43 11.96 10.93
N PRO A 106 10.20 11.37 11.86
CA PRO A 106 9.91 10.03 12.37
C PRO A 106 8.50 9.95 12.97
N LEU A 107 7.73 8.92 12.59
CA LEU A 107 6.37 8.71 13.11
C LEU A 107 6.33 8.57 14.65
N GLN A 108 7.42 8.08 15.26
CA GLN A 108 7.55 7.97 16.72
C GLN A 108 7.53 9.33 17.43
N GLN A 109 7.77 10.42 16.69
CA GLN A 109 7.70 11.79 17.23
C GLN A 109 6.27 12.38 17.14
N TYR A 110 5.28 11.63 16.65
CA TYR A 110 3.92 12.11 16.56
C TYR A 110 3.37 12.46 17.96
N PRO A 111 2.70 13.62 18.14
CA PRO A 111 2.18 14.04 19.44
C PRO A 111 1.22 13.02 20.06
N GLY A 112 1.30 12.82 21.38
CA GLY A 112 0.47 11.86 22.11
C GLY A 112 0.96 10.41 22.05
N GLY A 113 2.17 10.17 21.52
CA GLY A 113 2.81 8.85 21.48
C GLY A 113 2.02 7.83 20.66
N PRO A 114 2.17 6.52 20.93
CA PRO A 114 1.50 5.48 20.16
C PRO A 114 -0.04 5.62 20.10
N GLY A 115 -0.68 6.03 21.21
CA GLY A 115 -2.13 6.24 21.24
C GLY A 115 -2.59 7.46 20.43
N GLY A 116 -1.83 8.56 20.47
CA GLY A 116 -2.06 9.73 19.62
C GLY A 116 -1.92 9.41 18.13
N LEU A 117 -0.89 8.64 17.77
CA LEU A 117 -0.67 8.17 16.40
C LEU A 117 -1.79 7.23 15.93
N ALA A 118 -2.18 6.24 16.74
CA ALA A 118 -3.29 5.33 16.45
C ALA A 118 -4.60 6.08 16.20
N THR A 119 -4.89 7.10 17.03
CA THR A 119 -6.06 7.97 16.85
C THR A 119 -6.00 8.74 15.53
N ALA A 120 -4.84 9.32 15.21
CA ALA A 120 -4.64 10.10 13.98
C ALA A 120 -4.79 9.23 12.73
N ILE A 121 -4.26 8.01 12.74
CA ILE A 121 -4.39 7.04 11.66
C ILE A 121 -5.84 6.62 11.46
N GLY A 122 -6.57 6.31 12.55
CA GLY A 122 -7.99 5.96 12.46
C GLY A 122 -8.83 7.09 11.84
N LYS A 123 -8.56 8.35 12.22
CA LYS A 123 -9.19 9.53 11.62
C LYS A 123 -8.81 9.73 10.15
N LEU A 124 -7.53 9.52 9.80
CA LEU A 124 -7.07 9.63 8.41
C LEU A 124 -7.77 8.61 7.51
N ALA A 125 -7.93 7.37 7.97
CA ALA A 125 -8.67 6.34 7.27
C ALA A 125 -10.16 6.69 7.14
N ALA A 126 -10.81 7.18 8.20
CA ALA A 126 -12.20 7.61 8.14
C ALA A 126 -12.42 8.75 7.14
N ASN A 127 -11.52 9.74 7.13
CA ASN A 127 -11.57 10.85 6.19
C ASN A 127 -11.39 10.38 4.73
N LEU A 128 -10.50 9.42 4.48
CA LEU A 128 -10.33 8.83 3.15
C LEU A 128 -11.61 8.13 2.68
N GLN A 129 -12.18 7.31 3.55
CA GLN A 129 -13.37 6.52 3.22
C GLN A 129 -14.63 7.38 3.05
N ALA A 130 -14.64 8.58 3.64
CA ALA A 130 -15.68 9.59 3.48
C ALA A 130 -15.45 10.58 2.31
N ALA A 131 -14.29 10.51 1.63
CA ALA A 131 -13.99 11.36 0.48
C ALA A 131 -14.88 11.01 -0.72
N ALA A 132 -14.74 11.78 -1.82
CA ALA A 132 -15.40 11.41 -3.06
C ALA A 132 -15.02 9.97 -3.47
N PRO A 133 -15.97 9.18 -4.01
CA PRO A 133 -15.73 7.77 -4.31
C PRO A 133 -14.65 7.61 -5.38
N PHE A 134 -13.67 6.77 -5.11
CA PHE A 134 -12.68 6.37 -6.11
C PHE A 134 -13.33 5.62 -7.29
N PRO A 135 -12.65 5.54 -8.45
CA PRO A 135 -13.07 4.65 -9.52
C PRO A 135 -13.13 3.19 -9.05
N VAL A 136 -14.10 2.45 -9.60
CA VAL A 136 -14.20 1.00 -9.41
C VAL A 136 -13.18 0.32 -10.33
N LEU A 137 -12.38 -0.59 -9.79
CA LEU A 137 -11.43 -1.38 -10.57
C LEU A 137 -11.90 -2.83 -10.77
N GLY A 138 -12.46 -3.44 -9.73
CA GLY A 138 -12.97 -4.81 -9.80
C GLY A 138 -13.25 -5.40 -8.42
N ASP A 139 -13.49 -6.70 -8.41
CA ASP A 139 -13.80 -7.48 -7.21
C ASP A 139 -12.50 -8.01 -6.57
N TYR A 140 -12.27 -7.65 -5.31
CA TYR A 140 -11.08 -8.05 -4.56
C TYR A 140 -10.90 -9.57 -4.48
N ARG A 141 -11.99 -10.34 -4.38
CA ARG A 141 -11.95 -11.80 -4.35
C ARG A 141 -11.45 -12.37 -5.67
N VAL A 142 -11.89 -11.79 -6.78
CA VAL A 142 -11.48 -12.22 -8.13
C VAL A 142 -10.00 -11.87 -8.35
N PHE A 143 -9.54 -10.72 -7.86
CA PHE A 143 -8.12 -10.39 -7.90
C PHE A 143 -7.27 -11.37 -7.09
N LEU A 144 -7.68 -11.66 -5.86
CA LEU A 144 -6.99 -12.61 -4.98
C LEU A 144 -6.98 -14.03 -5.55
N ASP A 145 -8.10 -14.52 -6.08
CA ASP A 145 -8.19 -15.84 -6.72
C ASP A 145 -7.22 -15.96 -7.91
N ARG A 146 -7.16 -14.94 -8.76
CA ARG A 146 -6.21 -14.89 -9.88
C ARG A 146 -4.76 -14.88 -9.41
N MET A 147 -4.43 -14.08 -8.40
CA MET A 147 -3.09 -13.99 -7.83
C MET A 147 -2.70 -15.32 -7.18
N LEU A 148 -3.55 -15.89 -6.34
CA LEU A 148 -3.32 -17.18 -5.69
C LEU A 148 -3.16 -18.30 -6.72
N GLY A 149 -4.01 -18.31 -7.76
CA GLY A 149 -3.89 -19.26 -8.87
C GLY A 149 -2.58 -19.10 -9.64
N TYR A 150 -2.10 -17.88 -9.85
CA TYR A 150 -0.79 -17.63 -10.44
C TYR A 150 0.35 -18.14 -9.55
N VAL A 151 0.36 -17.77 -8.27
CA VAL A 151 1.40 -18.23 -7.32
C VAL A 151 1.40 -19.76 -7.23
N ARG A 152 0.23 -20.40 -7.18
CA ARG A 152 0.10 -21.85 -7.14
C ARG A 152 0.66 -22.53 -8.38
N ARG A 153 0.51 -21.96 -9.57
CA ARG A 153 0.99 -22.59 -10.81
C ARG A 153 2.46 -22.30 -11.09
N SER A 154 2.90 -21.08 -10.81
CA SER A 154 4.17 -20.55 -11.32
C SER A 154 5.23 -20.38 -10.23
N CYS A 155 4.84 -20.16 -8.97
CA CYS A 155 5.78 -19.91 -7.88
C CYS A 155 5.95 -21.11 -6.96
N ALA A 156 4.84 -21.71 -6.50
CA ALA A 156 4.80 -22.69 -5.42
C ALA A 156 3.89 -23.89 -5.78
N PRO A 157 4.19 -24.63 -6.86
CA PRO A 157 3.39 -25.76 -7.30
C PRO A 157 3.30 -26.85 -6.23
N GLY A 158 2.07 -27.26 -5.89
CA GLY A 158 1.81 -28.32 -4.92
C GLY A 158 1.93 -27.91 -3.44
N LEU A 159 2.18 -26.63 -3.15
CA LEU A 159 2.43 -26.17 -1.77
C LEU A 159 1.27 -25.35 -1.15
N LEU A 160 0.27 -24.94 -1.94
CA LEU A 160 -0.74 -23.95 -1.52
C LEU A 160 -2.14 -24.52 -1.25
N ASP A 161 -2.30 -25.84 -1.09
CA ASP A 161 -3.63 -26.43 -0.94
C ASP A 161 -4.36 -25.91 0.32
N ARG A 162 -3.66 -25.77 1.46
CA ARG A 162 -4.20 -25.14 2.68
C ARG A 162 -4.56 -23.67 2.48
N HIS A 163 -3.78 -22.93 1.67
CA HIS A 163 -4.06 -21.53 1.36
C HIS A 163 -5.33 -21.37 0.54
N VAL A 164 -5.52 -22.23 -0.45
CA VAL A 164 -6.73 -22.26 -1.29
C VAL A 164 -7.95 -22.64 -0.44
N GLU A 165 -7.85 -23.66 0.41
CA GLU A 165 -8.95 -24.05 1.31
C GLU A 165 -9.33 -22.91 2.26
N GLY A 166 -8.35 -22.27 2.90
CA GLY A 166 -8.58 -21.13 3.77
C GLY A 166 -9.23 -19.95 3.05
N PHE A 167 -8.79 -19.66 1.83
CA PHE A 167 -9.33 -18.57 1.02
C PHE A 167 -10.80 -18.83 0.72
N GLU A 168 -11.14 -20.05 0.31
CA GLU A 168 -12.51 -20.45 0.03
C GLU A 168 -13.42 -20.37 1.27
N ARG A 169 -12.92 -20.77 2.44
CA ARG A 169 -13.66 -20.65 3.71
C ARG A 169 -13.96 -19.20 4.07
N ILE A 170 -12.98 -18.31 3.92
CA ILE A 170 -13.19 -16.87 4.15
C ILE A 170 -14.16 -16.31 3.10
N ARG A 171 -13.98 -16.66 1.83
CA ARG A 171 -14.82 -16.22 0.71
C ARG A 171 -16.29 -16.58 0.94
N GLN A 172 -16.58 -17.73 1.54
CA GLN A 172 -17.93 -18.19 1.86
C GLN A 172 -18.51 -17.51 3.11
N ALA A 173 -17.71 -17.31 4.16
CA ALA A 173 -18.19 -16.78 5.44
C ALA A 173 -18.30 -15.25 5.48
N TYR A 174 -17.47 -14.52 4.73
CA TYR A 174 -17.42 -13.07 4.80
C TYR A 174 -18.64 -12.42 4.11
N PRO A 175 -19.32 -11.43 4.73
CA PRO A 175 -20.49 -10.78 4.16
C PRO A 175 -20.09 -9.70 3.15
N TRP A 176 -19.68 -10.12 1.96
CA TRP A 176 -19.25 -9.21 0.90
C TRP A 176 -20.37 -8.26 0.47
N ASP A 177 -20.16 -6.95 0.65
CA ASP A 177 -21.11 -5.90 0.27
C ASP A 177 -20.46 -4.86 -0.65
N ALA A 178 -20.60 -5.06 -1.95
CA ALA A 178 -20.08 -4.13 -2.96
C ALA A 178 -20.74 -2.73 -2.89
N ALA A 179 -21.97 -2.62 -2.37
CA ALA A 179 -22.63 -1.32 -2.20
C ALA A 179 -21.96 -0.51 -1.07
N GLY A 180 -21.45 -1.20 -0.04
CA GLY A 180 -20.68 -0.63 1.07
C GLY A 180 -19.22 -0.30 0.76
N HIS A 181 -18.73 -0.52 -0.48
CA HIS A 181 -17.34 -0.22 -0.83
C HIS A 181 -17.05 1.30 -0.83
N VAL A 182 -15.95 1.65 -0.19
CA VAL A 182 -15.46 3.03 0.03
C VAL A 182 -14.18 3.30 -0.75
N SER A 183 -13.76 4.56 -0.83
CA SER A 183 -12.42 4.91 -1.30
C SER A 183 -11.38 4.26 -0.40
N SER A 184 -10.56 3.39 -0.97
CA SER A 184 -9.56 2.62 -0.24
C SER A 184 -8.18 2.79 -0.87
N HIS A 185 -7.17 2.92 -0.01
CA HIS A 185 -5.78 2.97 -0.43
C HIS A 185 -5.30 1.59 -0.91
N ASN A 186 -5.79 0.52 -0.29
CA ASN A 186 -5.43 -0.90 -0.52
C ASN A 186 -3.96 -1.26 -0.24
N ASP A 187 -3.14 -0.30 0.19
CA ASP A 187 -1.75 -0.51 0.61
C ASP A 187 -1.25 0.58 1.60
N PRO A 188 -1.99 0.93 2.67
CA PRO A 188 -1.52 1.91 3.65
C PRO A 188 -0.50 1.28 4.61
N ASN A 189 0.55 0.67 4.08
CA ASN A 189 1.67 0.14 4.85
C ASN A 189 2.50 1.30 5.45
N PRO A 190 3.39 1.04 6.45
CA PRO A 190 4.14 2.10 7.11
C PRO A 190 4.99 3.00 6.20
N GLY A 191 5.45 2.49 5.06
CA GLY A 191 6.19 3.28 4.07
C GLY A 191 5.32 4.33 3.37
N ASN A 192 4.01 4.13 3.36
CA ASN A 192 3.04 4.97 2.69
C ASN A 192 2.35 5.98 3.61
N ILE A 193 2.73 6.05 4.90
CA ILE A 193 2.24 7.03 5.86
C ILE A 193 3.39 7.96 6.28
N LEU A 194 3.28 9.23 5.91
CA LEU A 194 4.28 10.24 6.24
C LEU A 194 3.77 11.18 7.32
N PHE A 195 4.68 11.66 8.17
CA PHE A 195 4.43 12.72 9.14
C PHE A 195 5.34 13.91 8.81
N ASP A 196 4.78 15.11 8.68
CA ASP A 196 5.56 16.32 8.34
C ASP A 196 6.00 17.14 9.58
N GLY A 197 5.57 16.74 10.78
CA GLY A 197 5.72 17.50 12.01
C GLY A 197 4.43 18.11 12.54
N GLU A 198 3.39 18.19 11.71
CA GLU A 198 2.08 18.76 12.04
C GLU A 198 0.94 17.76 11.82
N ARG A 199 0.96 17.02 10.70
CA ARG A 199 -0.08 16.06 10.33
C ARG A 199 0.45 14.85 9.56
N LEU A 200 -0.44 13.87 9.40
CA LEU A 200 -0.18 12.67 8.60
C LEU A 200 -0.62 12.85 7.15
N TRP A 201 0.08 12.17 6.25
CA TRP A 201 -0.20 12.08 4.82
C TRP A 201 -0.16 10.63 4.35
N MET A 202 -0.95 10.30 3.33
CA MET A 202 -0.82 9.06 2.58
C MET A 202 -0.19 9.31 1.20
N ILE A 203 0.71 8.43 0.79
CA ILE A 203 1.41 8.48 -0.51
C ILE A 203 1.32 7.12 -1.22
N ASP A 204 1.75 7.08 -2.48
CA ASP A 204 1.78 5.86 -3.29
C ASP A 204 0.40 5.23 -3.55
N TRP A 205 -0.35 5.86 -4.46
CA TRP A 205 -1.76 5.53 -4.75
C TRP A 205 -1.92 4.46 -5.86
N GLU A 206 -0.87 3.70 -6.17
CA GLU A 206 -0.84 2.76 -7.30
C GLU A 206 -1.84 1.62 -7.19
N THR A 207 -2.22 1.24 -5.97
CA THR A 207 -3.15 0.15 -5.68
C THR A 207 -4.53 0.65 -5.27
N ALA A 208 -4.76 1.96 -5.24
CA ALA A 208 -5.95 2.57 -4.68
C ALA A 208 -7.18 2.46 -5.59
N TYR A 209 -8.29 1.91 -5.09
CA TYR A 209 -9.57 1.86 -5.79
C TYR A 209 -10.69 1.63 -4.78
N ARG A 210 -11.95 1.64 -5.21
CA ARG A 210 -13.07 1.32 -4.31
C ARG A 210 -13.05 -0.13 -3.84
N ASN A 211 -12.93 -0.33 -2.53
CA ASN A 211 -12.85 -1.66 -1.93
C ASN A 211 -13.59 -1.73 -0.59
N ASP A 212 -13.64 -2.92 0.00
CA ASP A 212 -14.16 -3.14 1.34
C ASP A 212 -13.39 -2.27 2.35
N PRO A 213 -14.08 -1.50 3.23
CA PRO A 213 -13.43 -0.61 4.19
C PRO A 213 -12.45 -1.31 5.12
N LEU A 214 -12.68 -2.59 5.43
CA LEU A 214 -11.81 -3.35 6.31
C LEU A 214 -10.48 -3.74 5.63
N THR A 215 -10.32 -3.56 4.33
CA THR A 215 -9.04 -3.81 3.63
C THR A 215 -7.96 -2.88 4.18
N ASP A 216 -8.19 -1.57 4.17
CA ASP A 216 -7.25 -0.61 4.76
C ASP A 216 -7.12 -0.81 6.26
N MET A 217 -8.23 -1.06 6.97
CA MET A 217 -8.19 -1.23 8.42
C MET A 217 -7.40 -2.47 8.84
N ALA A 218 -7.45 -3.56 8.07
CA ALA A 218 -6.63 -4.75 8.31
C ALA A 218 -5.14 -4.41 8.21
N ILE A 219 -4.74 -3.64 7.19
CA ILE A 219 -3.35 -3.23 6.97
C ILE A 219 -2.90 -2.25 8.05
N LEU A 220 -3.69 -1.21 8.33
CA LEU A 220 -3.39 -0.17 9.30
C LEU A 220 -3.26 -0.74 10.72
N THR A 221 -4.22 -1.54 11.15
CA THR A 221 -4.17 -2.13 12.50
C THR A 221 -3.01 -3.11 12.65
N GLN A 222 -2.73 -3.95 11.65
CA GLN A 222 -1.59 -4.88 11.71
C GLN A 222 -0.24 -4.17 11.84
N ASN A 223 -0.11 -2.96 11.27
CA ASN A 223 1.17 -2.25 11.24
C ASN A 223 1.31 -1.15 12.31
N HIS A 224 0.21 -0.57 12.77
CA HIS A 224 0.22 0.59 13.66
C HIS A 224 -0.46 0.35 15.02
N ALA A 225 -1.05 -0.82 15.24
CA ALA A 225 -1.61 -1.23 16.52
C ALA A 225 -0.90 -2.47 17.07
N ALA A 226 0.21 -2.27 17.77
CA ALA A 226 1.02 -3.35 18.32
C ALA A 226 0.37 -4.09 19.51
N THR A 227 -0.69 -3.53 20.10
CA THR A 227 -1.43 -4.13 21.23
C THR A 227 -2.94 -4.04 21.00
N PRO A 228 -3.75 -4.89 21.66
CA PRO A 228 -5.21 -4.80 21.60
C PRO A 228 -5.75 -3.42 21.99
N GLU A 229 -5.13 -2.74 22.95
CA GLU A 229 -5.56 -1.41 23.39
C GLU A 229 -5.32 -0.36 22.29
N LEU A 230 -4.21 -0.44 21.57
CA LEU A 230 -3.95 0.44 20.42
C LEU A 230 -4.89 0.13 19.25
N GLU A 231 -5.25 -1.13 19.05
CA GLU A 231 -6.22 -1.54 18.03
C GLU A 231 -7.58 -0.92 18.35
N ASP A 232 -8.00 -0.98 19.61
CA ASP A 232 -9.24 -0.34 20.08
C ASP A 232 -9.24 1.17 19.89
N VAL A 233 -8.13 1.84 20.21
CA VAL A 233 -7.98 3.29 19.98
C VAL A 233 -8.11 3.64 18.50
N LEU A 234 -7.44 2.89 17.62
CA LEU A 234 -7.48 3.12 16.18
C LEU A 234 -8.89 2.87 15.62
N LEU A 235 -9.50 1.72 15.96
CA LEU A 235 -10.84 1.37 15.51
C LEU A 235 -11.90 2.34 16.04
N GLN A 236 -11.81 2.77 17.29
CA GLN A 236 -12.70 3.78 17.88
C GLN A 236 -12.60 5.12 17.12
N ALA A 237 -11.38 5.55 16.79
CA ALA A 237 -11.16 6.77 16.04
C ALA A 237 -11.66 6.70 14.59
N TRP A 238 -11.62 5.52 13.98
CA TRP A 238 -12.14 5.25 12.64
C TRP A 238 -13.68 5.13 12.61
N LEU A 239 -14.27 4.35 13.53
CA LEU A 239 -15.72 4.09 13.57
C LEU A 239 -16.53 5.21 14.22
N GLY A 240 -15.92 6.00 15.11
CA GLY A 240 -16.62 6.89 16.03
C GLY A 240 -17.35 6.17 17.17
N ARG A 241 -17.23 4.84 17.26
CA ARG A 241 -17.85 3.98 18.29
C ARG A 241 -16.99 2.75 18.57
N PRO A 242 -17.24 2.02 19.67
CA PRO A 242 -16.54 0.77 19.91
C PRO A 242 -16.83 -0.26 18.81
N ALA A 243 -15.80 -1.00 18.41
CA ALA A 243 -15.93 -2.10 17.46
C ALA A 243 -16.65 -3.28 18.12
N ASP A 244 -17.77 -3.69 17.51
CA ASP A 244 -18.54 -4.86 17.93
C ASP A 244 -17.86 -6.18 17.52
N ARG A 245 -18.39 -7.29 18.02
CA ARG A 245 -17.83 -8.63 17.80
C ARG A 245 -17.86 -9.04 16.33
N ALA A 246 -18.88 -8.63 15.57
CA ALA A 246 -19.02 -8.96 14.15
C ALA A 246 -17.97 -8.23 13.31
N LEU A 247 -17.75 -6.94 13.55
CA LEU A 247 -16.71 -6.17 12.86
C LEU A 247 -15.32 -6.72 13.18
N ARG A 248 -15.05 -7.07 14.44
CA ARG A 248 -13.76 -7.69 14.83
C ARG A 248 -13.55 -9.04 14.15
N ALA A 249 -14.59 -9.87 14.08
CA ALA A 249 -14.54 -11.13 13.33
C ALA A 249 -14.21 -10.89 11.85
N ARG A 250 -14.89 -9.94 11.20
CA ARG A 250 -14.60 -9.57 9.80
C ARG A 250 -13.17 -9.03 9.64
N LEU A 251 -12.66 -8.24 10.59
CA LEU A 251 -11.28 -7.76 10.58
C LEU A 251 -10.27 -8.91 10.66
N VAL A 252 -10.51 -9.92 11.51
CA VAL A 252 -9.67 -11.14 11.58
C VAL A 252 -9.61 -11.84 10.22
N LEU A 253 -10.74 -12.01 9.54
CA LEU A 253 -10.78 -12.63 8.22
C LEU A 253 -10.09 -11.78 7.15
N MET A 254 -10.34 -10.46 7.14
CA MET A 254 -9.79 -9.54 6.16
C MET A 254 -8.26 -9.43 6.27
N ARG A 255 -7.68 -9.54 7.48
CA ARG A 255 -6.22 -9.65 7.67
C ARG A 255 -5.61 -10.83 6.93
N GLN A 256 -6.33 -11.93 6.79
CA GLN A 256 -5.84 -13.07 6.01
C GLN A 256 -5.92 -12.78 4.50
N MET A 257 -6.97 -12.09 4.06
CA MET A 257 -7.11 -11.66 2.66
C MET A 257 -5.98 -10.71 2.26
N THR A 258 -5.61 -9.74 3.11
CA THR A 258 -4.50 -8.82 2.85
C THR A 258 -3.14 -9.52 2.85
N ARG A 259 -2.92 -10.54 3.69
CA ARG A 259 -1.71 -11.39 3.61
C ARG A 259 -1.60 -12.11 2.28
N LEU A 260 -2.68 -12.70 1.77
CA LEU A 260 -2.68 -13.33 0.44
C LEU A 260 -2.42 -12.30 -0.67
N TYR A 261 -3.00 -11.10 -0.54
CA TYR A 261 -2.75 -10.00 -1.47
C TYR A 261 -1.26 -9.66 -1.54
N TYR A 262 -0.64 -9.39 -0.39
CA TYR A 262 0.79 -9.06 -0.36
C TYR A 262 1.66 -10.23 -0.83
N ALA A 263 1.35 -11.47 -0.43
CA ALA A 263 2.05 -12.65 -0.91
C ALA A 263 2.04 -12.71 -2.44
N GLY A 264 0.86 -12.60 -3.05
CA GLY A 264 0.74 -12.62 -4.50
C GLY A 264 1.44 -11.44 -5.17
N LEU A 265 1.38 -10.23 -4.58
CA LEU A 265 1.97 -9.03 -5.15
C LEU A 265 3.50 -9.14 -5.25
N VAL A 266 4.15 -9.56 -4.14
CA VAL A 266 5.60 -9.66 -4.08
C VAL A 266 6.11 -10.91 -4.82
N LEU A 267 5.37 -12.02 -4.76
CA LEU A 267 5.75 -13.25 -5.48
C LEU A 267 5.57 -13.09 -6.99
N ALA A 268 4.47 -12.51 -7.46
CA ALA A 268 4.27 -12.27 -8.90
C ALA A 268 5.34 -11.33 -9.49
N SER A 269 5.80 -10.35 -8.71
CA SER A 269 6.88 -9.44 -9.12
C SER A 269 8.27 -10.10 -9.12
N SER A 270 8.42 -11.27 -8.48
CA SER A 270 9.69 -12.01 -8.40
C SER A 270 9.87 -13.06 -9.52
N VAL A 271 8.80 -13.37 -10.28
CA VAL A 271 8.79 -14.50 -11.21
C VAL A 271 9.27 -14.08 -12.59
N GLY A 272 10.30 -14.78 -13.05
CA GLY A 272 11.10 -14.47 -14.24
C GLY A 272 12.61 -14.51 -13.96
N ALA A 273 13.01 -14.45 -12.68
CA ALA A 273 14.41 -14.45 -12.24
C ALA A 273 14.85 -15.71 -11.47
N ALA A 274 13.92 -16.51 -10.94
CA ALA A 274 14.22 -17.66 -10.07
C ALA A 274 13.36 -18.90 -10.35
N ALA A 275 13.87 -20.08 -9.95
CA ALA A 275 13.14 -21.34 -10.00
C ALA A 275 11.94 -21.34 -9.02
N PRO A 276 10.89 -22.14 -9.28
CA PRO A 276 9.79 -22.32 -8.33
C PRO A 276 10.30 -22.74 -6.94
N VAL A 277 9.65 -22.27 -5.88
CA VAL A 277 9.99 -22.66 -4.50
C VAL A 277 9.56 -24.09 -4.22
N THR A 278 10.36 -24.78 -3.42
CA THR A 278 10.15 -26.19 -3.04
C THR A 278 9.53 -26.37 -1.66
N ASP A 279 9.51 -25.31 -0.85
CA ASP A 279 8.96 -25.27 0.49
C ASP A 279 8.44 -23.84 0.78
N LEU A 280 7.72 -23.68 1.90
CA LEU A 280 7.18 -22.40 2.35
C LEU A 280 7.87 -21.87 3.61
N ASP A 281 9.04 -22.42 3.96
CA ASP A 281 9.75 -22.03 5.17
C ASP A 281 10.14 -20.55 5.10
N ALA A 282 9.79 -19.81 6.14
CA ALA A 282 9.98 -18.38 6.19
C ALA A 282 10.59 -17.97 7.53
N PRO A 283 11.52 -17.00 7.55
CA PRO A 283 11.99 -16.44 8.79
C PRO A 283 10.86 -15.70 9.51
N THR A 284 10.97 -15.58 10.82
CA THR A 284 10.14 -14.68 11.61
C THR A 284 10.42 -13.22 11.23
N PRO A 285 9.50 -12.27 11.50
CA PRO A 285 9.74 -10.86 11.22
C PRO A 285 11.00 -10.28 11.87
N PRO A 286 11.37 -10.62 13.13
CA PRO A 286 12.66 -10.22 13.70
C PRO A 286 13.87 -10.76 12.95
N GLU A 287 13.85 -12.02 12.55
CA GLU A 287 14.95 -12.65 11.78
C GLU A 287 15.10 -11.99 10.40
N PHE A 288 14.00 -11.77 9.69
CA PHE A 288 14.02 -11.06 8.41
C PHE A 288 14.63 -9.65 8.53
N ARG A 289 14.24 -8.89 9.57
CA ARG A 289 14.84 -7.58 9.84
C ARG A 289 16.33 -7.68 10.14
N ALA A 290 16.76 -8.69 10.89
CA ALA A 290 18.17 -8.93 11.16
C ALA A 290 18.96 -9.26 9.88
N MET A 291 18.38 -10.06 8.96
CA MET A 291 18.99 -10.37 7.67
C MET A 291 19.18 -9.14 6.80
N ILE A 292 18.19 -8.23 6.76
CA ILE A 292 18.30 -6.94 6.04
C ILE A 292 19.36 -6.05 6.70
N ALA A 293 19.31 -5.89 8.02
CA ALA A 293 20.25 -5.04 8.76
C ALA A 293 21.69 -5.55 8.66
N GLY A 294 21.88 -6.88 8.63
CA GLY A 294 23.17 -7.54 8.45
C GLY A 294 23.65 -7.61 7.00
N GLY A 295 22.87 -7.11 6.03
CA GLY A 295 23.23 -7.13 4.60
C GLY A 295 23.17 -8.50 3.93
N GLN A 296 22.60 -9.51 4.60
CA GLN A 296 22.41 -10.86 4.03
C GLN A 296 21.32 -10.85 2.94
N LEU A 297 20.35 -9.96 3.08
CA LEU A 297 19.33 -9.66 2.08
C LEU A 297 19.28 -8.16 1.84
N LYS A 298 18.95 -7.75 0.62
CA LYS A 298 18.74 -6.34 0.26
C LYS A 298 17.29 -6.13 -0.13
N MET A 299 16.59 -5.24 0.57
CA MET A 299 15.20 -4.93 0.25
C MET A 299 15.05 -4.49 -1.21
N GLY A 300 13.99 -4.97 -1.86
CA GLY A 300 13.69 -4.70 -3.26
C GLY A 300 14.37 -5.63 -4.27
N THR A 301 15.26 -6.54 -3.84
CA THR A 301 15.77 -7.59 -4.74
C THR A 301 14.79 -8.75 -4.87
N PRO A 302 14.80 -9.51 -5.98
CA PRO A 302 13.93 -10.67 -6.15
C PRO A 302 14.02 -11.68 -5.00
N GLU A 303 15.20 -11.89 -4.43
CA GLU A 303 15.43 -12.81 -3.31
C GLU A 303 14.73 -12.32 -2.04
N ALA A 304 14.85 -11.03 -1.72
CA ALA A 304 14.18 -10.46 -0.56
C ALA A 304 12.66 -10.46 -0.73
N MET A 305 12.15 -10.19 -1.95
CA MET A 305 10.72 -10.25 -2.26
C MET A 305 10.17 -11.68 -2.19
N LEU A 306 10.97 -12.68 -2.60
CA LEU A 306 10.63 -14.09 -2.46
C LEU A 306 10.47 -14.48 -0.98
N VAL A 307 11.46 -14.15 -0.15
CA VAL A 307 11.41 -14.42 1.30
C VAL A 307 10.22 -13.71 1.94
N LEU A 308 9.99 -12.44 1.62
CA LEU A 308 8.84 -11.68 2.11
C LEU A 308 7.51 -12.31 1.69
N GLY A 309 7.42 -12.81 0.45
CA GLY A 309 6.25 -13.55 -0.04
C GLY A 309 5.97 -14.82 0.75
N LYS A 310 7.02 -15.62 1.05
CA LYS A 310 6.90 -16.80 1.92
C LYS A 310 6.44 -16.43 3.33
N MET A 311 6.95 -15.32 3.89
CA MET A 311 6.50 -14.83 5.21
C MET A 311 5.01 -14.48 5.22
N PHE A 312 4.50 -13.84 4.17
CA PHE A 312 3.06 -13.57 4.06
C PHE A 312 2.22 -14.85 3.95
N LEU A 313 2.69 -15.85 3.18
CA LEU A 313 2.04 -17.16 3.10
C LEU A 313 2.08 -17.92 4.44
N ALA A 314 3.17 -17.85 5.18
CA ALA A 314 3.29 -18.47 6.50
C ALA A 314 2.35 -17.78 7.51
N GLY A 315 2.40 -16.45 7.61
CA GLY A 315 1.53 -15.68 8.49
C GLY A 315 0.04 -15.81 8.16
N TYR A 316 -0.31 -16.14 6.90
CA TYR A 316 -1.66 -16.50 6.51
C TYR A 316 -2.11 -17.81 7.21
N LEU A 317 -1.30 -18.87 7.15
CA LEU A 317 -1.61 -20.15 7.79
C LEU A 317 -1.66 -20.04 9.31
N GLU A 318 -0.70 -19.33 9.92
CA GLU A 318 -0.72 -19.03 11.35
C GLU A 318 -2.04 -18.35 11.76
N GLY A 319 -2.53 -17.45 10.91
CA GLY A 319 -3.80 -16.78 11.07
C GLY A 319 -5.02 -17.70 10.98
N LEU A 320 -4.99 -18.71 10.11
CA LEU A 320 -6.05 -19.72 10.02
C LEU A 320 -6.06 -20.66 11.24
N ASP A 321 -4.87 -20.96 11.77
CA ASP A 321 -4.67 -21.88 12.89
C ASP A 321 -4.85 -21.19 14.25
N ALA A 322 -5.02 -19.86 14.27
CA ALA A 322 -5.22 -19.08 15.49
C ALA A 322 -6.53 -19.47 16.21
N PRO A 323 -6.55 -19.53 17.57
CA PRO A 323 -7.71 -19.99 18.36
C PRO A 323 -9.04 -19.27 18.09
N GLY A 324 -9.01 -18.03 17.59
CA GLY A 324 -10.22 -17.23 17.27
C GLY A 324 -10.71 -17.33 15.83
N PHE A 325 -10.01 -18.04 14.93
CA PHE A 325 -10.35 -18.02 13.51
C PHE A 325 -11.68 -18.74 13.19
N GLN A 326 -11.93 -19.90 13.81
CA GLN A 326 -13.21 -20.62 13.64
C GLN A 326 -14.40 -19.81 14.15
N GLU A 327 -14.21 -19.16 15.29
CA GLU A 327 -15.19 -18.25 15.86
C GLU A 327 -15.44 -17.04 14.92
N ALA A 328 -14.38 -16.46 14.35
CA ALA A 328 -14.50 -15.37 13.40
C ALA A 328 -15.30 -15.76 12.15
N LEU A 329 -15.09 -16.97 11.61
CA LEU A 329 -15.89 -17.49 10.49
C LEU A 329 -17.39 -17.60 10.84
N ALA A 330 -17.73 -18.00 12.06
CA ALA A 330 -19.11 -18.15 12.50
C ALA A 330 -19.80 -16.80 12.78
N ILE A 331 -19.03 -15.80 13.23
CA ILE A 331 -19.57 -14.49 13.68
C ILE A 331 -19.58 -13.45 12.56
N ALA A 332 -18.59 -13.47 11.65
CA ALA A 332 -18.49 -12.49 10.59
C ALA A 332 -19.78 -12.27 9.77
N PRO A 333 -20.60 -13.29 9.45
CA PRO A 333 -21.87 -13.11 8.74
C PRO A 333 -22.97 -12.44 9.57
N LEU A 334 -22.84 -12.39 10.90
CA LEU A 334 -23.88 -11.84 11.78
C LEU A 334 -23.97 -10.33 11.63
N SER A 335 -25.19 -9.80 11.70
CA SER A 335 -25.51 -8.37 11.61
C SER A 335 -25.37 -7.66 12.94
#